data_AF-A0A511JAT0-F1
#
_entry.id   AF-A0A511JAT0-F1
#
_cell.length_a   1.000
_cell.length_b   1.000
_cell.length_c   1.000
_cell.angle_alpha   90.00
_cell.angle_beta   90.00
_cell.angle_gamma   90.00
#
_symmetry.space_group_name_H-M   'P 1'
#
loop_
_entity.id
_entity.type
_entity.pdbx_description
1 polymer ?
#
loop_
_entity_poly.entity_id
_entity_poly.type
_entity_poly.pdbx_seq_one_letter_code
_entity_poly.pdbx_strand_id
1 'polypeptide(L)'
;MAPYVSHTRGSTVGLLRTKSVEQSLADADAPEYQLKRTLSALDLVVFGVGVVIGAGIFTLTGRAAHDVAGPSIVVSFVIAAFCCALAAMCYAEFASTVPVSGSAYTFSYASLGEIFAWIIGWDLILEMFLGASVVAQGGARTSGCSSRTSA
;
A
#
# COMPACT_ATOMS: atom_id res chain seq x y z
N MET A 1 -8.31 -45.97 35.27
CA MET A 1 -6.99 -45.36 34.96
C MET A 1 -7.23 -44.34 33.85
N ALA A 2 -7.97 -43.30 34.19
CA ALA A 2 -7.54 -41.90 34.29
C ALA A 2 -7.77 -41.13 32.96
N PRO A 3 -8.43 -39.96 33.01
CA PRO A 3 -9.15 -39.36 31.88
C PRO A 3 -8.31 -38.28 31.19
N TYR A 4 -8.38 -38.15 29.86
CA TYR A 4 -7.86 -36.95 29.19
C TYR A 4 -8.96 -35.88 29.22
N VAL A 5 -8.93 -35.12 30.32
CA VAL A 5 -9.75 -33.93 30.56
C VAL A 5 -9.51 -32.90 29.46
N SER A 6 -10.61 -32.49 28.85
CA SER A 6 -10.78 -31.29 28.05
C SER A 6 -10.20 -30.08 28.77
N HIS A 7 -9.18 -29.45 28.17
CA HIS A 7 -8.79 -28.10 28.55
C HIS A 7 -9.43 -27.09 27.60
N THR A 8 -10.74 -26.89 27.78
CA THR A 8 -11.46 -25.69 27.36
C THR A 8 -10.92 -24.51 28.18
N ARG A 9 -9.86 -23.87 27.70
CA ARG A 9 -9.32 -22.65 28.32
C ARG A 9 -10.25 -21.49 27.96
N GLY A 10 -10.99 -21.04 28.95
CA GLY A 10 -12.04 -20.05 28.85
C GLY A 10 -11.62 -18.73 28.20
N SER A 11 -12.59 -18.17 27.49
CA SER A 11 -12.63 -16.80 27.01
C SER A 11 -12.41 -15.81 28.15
N THR A 12 -11.30 -15.08 28.08
CA THR A 12 -11.18 -13.73 28.64
C THR A 12 -10.70 -12.86 27.49
N VAL A 13 -11.66 -12.30 26.76
CA VAL A 13 -11.42 -11.40 25.64
C VAL A 13 -10.93 -10.07 26.22
N GLY A 14 -9.62 -9.97 26.42
CA GLY A 14 -8.95 -8.69 26.68
C GLY A 14 -8.87 -7.90 25.38
N LEU A 15 -9.44 -6.70 25.38
CA LEU A 15 -9.46 -5.72 24.28
C LEU A 15 -8.06 -5.24 23.83
N LEU A 16 -7.00 -5.83 24.37
CA LEU A 16 -5.57 -5.52 24.18
C LEU A 16 -4.75 -6.79 23.96
N ARG A 17 -5.37 -7.89 23.49
CA ARG A 17 -4.65 -9.09 23.06
C ARG A 17 -4.53 -9.06 21.54
N THR A 18 -3.64 -8.19 21.07
CA THR A 18 -3.10 -8.29 19.72
C THR A 18 -2.48 -9.67 19.56
N LYS A 19 -2.96 -10.46 18.60
CA LYS A 19 -2.12 -11.51 18.03
C LYS A 19 -0.85 -10.77 17.59
N SER A 20 0.28 -11.04 18.22
CA SER A 20 1.51 -10.33 17.90
C SER A 20 1.76 -10.57 16.40
N VAL A 21 2.01 -9.50 15.66
CA VAL A 21 2.26 -9.61 14.22
C VAL A 21 3.50 -10.47 13.96
N GLU A 22 4.38 -10.65 14.95
CA GLU A 22 5.45 -11.66 14.95
C GLU A 22 4.92 -13.10 14.94
N GLN A 23 3.84 -13.42 15.67
CA GLN A 23 3.16 -14.72 15.54
C GLN A 23 2.51 -14.89 14.17
N SER A 24 1.97 -13.83 13.56
CA SER A 24 1.45 -13.89 12.19
C SER A 24 2.55 -13.93 11.13
N LEU A 25 3.72 -13.33 11.38
CA LEU A 25 4.93 -13.46 10.55
C LEU A 25 5.47 -14.90 10.63
N ALA A 26 5.51 -15.48 11.83
CA ALA A 26 5.90 -16.88 12.04
C ALA A 26 4.90 -17.87 11.42
N ASP A 27 3.61 -17.54 11.40
CA ASP A 27 2.55 -18.34 10.76
C ASP A 27 2.58 -18.20 9.23
N ALA A 28 2.97 -17.03 8.71
CA ALA A 28 3.21 -16.83 7.27
C ALA A 28 4.47 -17.55 6.75
N ASP A 29 5.45 -17.79 7.61
CA ASP A 29 6.66 -18.58 7.32
C ASP A 29 6.44 -20.10 7.53
N ALA A 30 5.28 -20.49 8.08
CA ALA A 30 4.90 -21.89 8.22
C ALA A 30 4.81 -22.54 6.82
N PRO A 31 5.38 -23.74 6.63
CA PRO A 31 5.50 -24.39 5.33
C PRO A 31 4.16 -24.67 4.63
N GLU A 32 3.04 -24.59 5.35
CA GLU A 32 1.68 -24.77 4.82
C GLU A 32 1.14 -23.53 4.06
N TYR A 33 1.73 -22.34 4.24
CA TYR A 33 1.32 -21.08 3.58
C TYR A 33 2.39 -20.45 2.67
N GLN A 34 3.47 -21.17 2.34
CA GLN A 34 4.50 -20.64 1.44
C GLN A 34 3.99 -20.54 -0.01
N LEU A 35 3.73 -19.30 -0.47
CA LEU A 35 3.57 -19.02 -1.88
C LEU A 35 4.85 -19.39 -2.63
N LYS A 36 4.74 -20.17 -3.72
CA LYS A 36 5.85 -20.39 -4.64
C LYS A 36 6.37 -19.03 -5.11
N ARG A 37 7.62 -18.68 -4.77
CA ARG A 37 8.30 -17.49 -5.30
C ARG A 37 8.60 -17.69 -6.77
N THR A 38 7.60 -17.50 -7.63
CA THR A 38 7.74 -17.53 -9.10
C THR A 38 7.86 -16.14 -9.70
N LEU A 39 7.77 -15.09 -8.88
CA LEU A 39 7.79 -13.71 -9.35
C LEU A 39 9.24 -13.26 -9.58
N SER A 40 9.60 -13.00 -10.83
CA SER A 40 10.91 -12.48 -11.19
C SER A 40 11.04 -11.01 -10.77
N ALA A 41 12.27 -10.53 -10.57
CA ALA A 41 12.52 -9.12 -10.29
C ALA A 41 11.92 -8.20 -11.37
N LEU A 42 11.90 -8.67 -12.62
CA LEU A 42 11.27 -7.96 -13.74
C LEU A 42 9.75 -7.82 -13.54
N ASP A 43 9.07 -8.91 -13.16
CA ASP A 43 7.62 -8.91 -12.96
C ASP A 43 7.22 -7.94 -11.84
N LEU A 44 8.03 -7.86 -10.80
CA LEU A 44 7.85 -6.94 -9.68
C LEU A 44 7.99 -5.48 -10.09
N VAL A 45 8.99 -5.17 -10.93
CA VAL A 45 9.19 -3.82 -11.47
C VAL A 45 8.04 -3.43 -12.40
N VAL A 46 7.62 -4.33 -13.29
CA VAL A 46 6.48 -4.09 -14.20
C VAL A 46 5.20 -3.87 -13.41
N PHE A 47 4.95 -4.66 -12.36
CA PHE A 47 3.84 -4.45 -11.45
C PHE A 47 3.90 -3.07 -10.78
N GLY A 48 5.07 -2.68 -10.24
CA GLY A 48 5.26 -1.37 -9.62
C GLY A 48 4.99 -0.20 -10.58
N VAL A 49 5.52 -0.27 -11.81
CA VAL A 49 5.26 0.74 -12.85
C VAL A 49 3.77 0.80 -13.20
N GLY A 50 3.09 -0.35 -13.29
CA GLY A 50 1.66 -0.42 -13.55
C GLY A 50 0.80 0.22 -12.44
N VAL A 51 1.23 0.11 -11.18
CA VAL A 51 0.55 0.76 -10.04
C VAL A 51 0.80 2.28 -10.03
N VAL A 52 2.00 2.73 -10.40
CA VAL A 52 2.37 4.17 -10.41
C VAL A 52 1.71 4.92 -11.58
N ILE A 53 1.66 4.32 -12.77
CA ILE A 53 1.06 4.94 -13.96
C ILE A 53 -0.46 4.71 -13.96
N GLY A 54 -1.18 5.47 -13.13
CA GLY A 54 -2.64 5.43 -13.02
C GLY A 54 -3.37 6.55 -13.79
N ALA A 55 -4.71 6.47 -13.85
CA ALA A 55 -5.58 7.49 -14.47
C ALA A 55 -5.45 8.90 -13.83
N GLY A 56 -4.90 8.96 -12.61
CA GLY A 56 -4.64 10.21 -11.90
C GLY A 56 -3.65 11.12 -12.65
N ILE A 57 -2.55 10.59 -13.18
CA ILE A 57 -1.53 11.45 -13.81
C ILE A 57 -2.05 12.14 -15.07
N PHE A 58 -2.90 11.48 -15.85
CA PHE A 58 -3.47 12.06 -17.07
C PHE A 58 -4.52 13.14 -16.79
N THR A 59 -5.30 13.00 -15.72
CA THR A 59 -6.39 13.94 -15.39
C THR A 59 -5.94 15.08 -14.48
N LEU A 60 -5.04 14.82 -13.54
CA LEU A 60 -4.55 15.82 -12.59
C LEU A 60 -3.52 16.76 -13.23
N THR A 61 -2.63 16.22 -14.08
CA THR A 61 -1.60 17.02 -14.76
C THR A 61 -2.22 18.05 -15.71
N GLY A 62 -3.29 17.68 -16.43
CA GLY A 62 -4.00 18.61 -17.33
C GLY A 62 -4.60 19.81 -16.58
N ARG A 63 -5.19 19.57 -15.40
CA ARG A 63 -5.71 20.64 -14.54
C ARG A 63 -4.60 21.48 -13.92
N ALA A 64 -3.56 20.84 -13.41
CA ALA A 64 -2.42 21.56 -12.82
C ALA A 64 -1.69 22.44 -13.85
N ALA A 65 -1.58 21.97 -15.09
CA ALA A 65 -1.02 22.75 -16.20
C ALA A 65 -1.90 23.95 -16.58
N HIS A 66 -3.23 23.78 -16.61
CA HIS A 66 -4.15 24.85 -16.98
C HIS A 66 -4.35 25.89 -15.86
N ASP A 67 -4.55 25.43 -14.62
CA ASP A 67 -5.03 26.29 -13.52
C ASP A 67 -3.90 26.86 -12.64
N VAL A 68 -2.72 26.23 -12.62
CA VAL A 68 -1.68 26.54 -11.61
C VAL A 68 -0.37 27.02 -12.23
N ALA A 69 0.23 26.24 -13.15
CA ALA A 69 1.64 26.44 -13.53
C ALA A 69 1.88 26.87 -14.99
N GLY A 70 0.99 26.55 -15.93
CA GLY A 70 1.29 26.72 -17.35
C GLY A 70 2.51 25.87 -17.78
N PRO A 71 3.39 26.37 -18.66
CA PRO A 71 4.55 25.61 -19.17
C PRO A 71 5.57 25.19 -18.09
N SER A 72 5.57 25.84 -16.93
CA SER A 72 6.54 25.59 -15.84
C SER A 72 6.24 24.33 -15.03
N ILE A 73 5.11 23.66 -15.26
CA ILE A 73 4.71 22.41 -14.59
C ILE A 73 5.81 21.34 -14.66
N VAL A 74 6.59 21.31 -15.75
CA VAL A 74 7.70 20.38 -15.96
C VAL A 74 8.76 20.53 -14.87
N VAL A 75 9.07 21.76 -14.45
CA VAL A 75 10.05 22.02 -13.37
C VAL A 75 9.56 21.43 -12.05
N SER A 76 8.27 21.59 -11.74
CA SER A 76 7.65 20.99 -10.56
C SER A 76 7.72 19.46 -10.58
N PHE A 77 7.47 18.84 -11.74
CA PHE A 77 7.60 17.38 -11.89
C PHE A 77 9.04 16.89 -11.75
N VAL A 78 10.04 17.65 -12.23
CA VAL A 78 11.45 17.28 -12.05
C VAL A 78 11.84 17.30 -10.58
N ILE A 79 11.44 18.33 -9.84
CA ILE A 79 11.71 18.43 -8.39
C ILE A 79 10.98 17.30 -7.64
N ALA A 80 9.71 17.04 -7.96
CA ALA A 80 8.95 15.95 -7.36
C ALA A 80 9.60 14.58 -7.64
N ALA A 81 10.03 14.33 -8.88
CA ALA A 81 10.71 13.09 -9.25
C ALA A 81 12.02 12.90 -8.48
N PHE A 82 12.79 13.97 -8.27
CA PHE A 82 14.01 13.91 -7.47
C PHE A 82 13.72 13.57 -5.99
N CYS A 83 12.71 14.20 -5.38
CA CYS A 83 12.27 13.87 -4.03
C CYS A 83 11.80 12.41 -3.91
N CYS A 84 11.00 11.93 -4.87
CA CYS A 84 10.53 10.55 -4.91
C CYS A 84 11.68 9.56 -5.09
N ALA A 85 12.71 9.88 -5.90
CA ALA A 85 13.87 9.02 -6.09
C ALA A 85 14.67 8.84 -4.79
N LEU A 86 14.85 9.91 -4.02
CA LEU A 86 15.49 9.84 -2.71
C LEU A 86 14.67 8.98 -1.72
N ALA A 87 13.36 9.18 -1.66
CA ALA A 87 12.47 8.38 -0.82
C ALA A 87 12.49 6.89 -1.22
N ALA A 88 12.50 6.59 -2.53
CA ALA A 88 12.60 5.24 -3.05
C ALA A 88 13.93 4.57 -2.70
N MET A 89 15.05 5.31 -2.71
CA MET A 89 16.34 4.78 -2.28
C MET A 89 16.32 4.37 -0.80
N CYS A 90 15.76 5.21 0.08
CA CYS A 90 15.58 4.86 1.49
C CYS A 90 14.69 3.61 1.65
N TYR A 91 13.60 3.52 0.89
CA TYR A 91 12.70 2.37 0.97
C TYR A 91 13.34 1.08 0.43
N ALA A 92 14.21 1.19 -0.58
CA ALA A 92 14.98 0.06 -1.12
C ALA A 92 16.00 -0.50 -0.11
N GLU A 93 16.61 0.37 0.70
CA GLU A 93 17.50 -0.04 1.80
C GLU A 93 16.73 -0.84 2.87
N PHE A 94 15.55 -0.37 3.27
CA PHE A 94 14.67 -1.10 4.18
C PHE A 94 14.18 -2.44 3.59
N ALA A 95 13.77 -2.45 2.31
CA ALA A 95 13.32 -3.66 1.63
C ALA A 95 14.41 -4.74 1.52
N SER A 96 15.68 -4.34 1.45
CA SER A 96 16.82 -5.26 1.40
C SER A 96 17.16 -5.87 2.77
N THR A 97 16.77 -5.20 3.86
CA THR A 97 17.11 -5.60 5.24
C THR A 97 16.10 -6.57 5.84
N VAL A 98 14.84 -6.54 5.38
CA VAL A 98 13.75 -7.36 5.95
C VAL A 98 13.03 -8.13 4.84
N PRO A 99 13.39 -9.41 4.58
CA PRO A 99 12.79 -10.23 3.52
C PRO A 99 11.45 -10.83 3.98
N VAL A 100 10.53 -10.00 4.47
CA VAL A 100 9.20 -10.41 4.94
C VAL A 100 8.11 -9.79 4.09
N SER A 101 7.04 -10.56 3.82
CA SER A 101 5.87 -10.07 3.11
C SER A 101 5.06 -9.14 4.02
N GLY A 102 5.39 -7.85 4.04
CA GLY A 102 4.73 -6.83 4.86
C GLY A 102 4.64 -5.46 4.16
N SER A 103 3.64 -4.67 4.54
CA SER A 103 3.47 -3.28 4.08
C SER A 103 4.26 -2.30 4.97
N ALA A 104 4.26 -0.99 4.65
CA ALA A 104 4.94 0.05 5.43
C ALA A 104 4.57 0.06 6.92
N TYR A 105 3.37 -0.44 7.25
CA TYR A 105 2.92 -0.73 8.62
C TYR A 105 3.87 -1.69 9.37
N THR A 106 4.26 -2.80 8.74
CA THR A 106 5.11 -3.83 9.37
C THR A 106 6.53 -3.29 9.63
N PHE A 107 7.07 -2.46 8.72
CA PHE A 107 8.36 -1.79 8.91
C PHE A 107 8.33 -0.75 10.04
N SER A 108 7.25 0.02 10.12
CA SER A 108 7.06 1.04 11.17
C SER A 108 6.88 0.40 12.55
N TYR A 109 6.19 -0.75 12.62
CA TYR A 109 6.05 -1.53 13.85
C TYR A 109 7.40 -2.06 14.35
N ALA A 110 8.23 -2.58 13.43
CA ALA A 110 9.55 -3.12 13.77
C ALA A 110 10.55 -2.04 14.25
N SER A 111 10.41 -0.79 13.77
CA SER A 111 11.41 0.27 14.03
C SER A 111 10.98 1.31 15.07
N LEU A 112 9.69 1.65 15.14
CA LEU A 112 9.18 2.84 15.87
C LEU A 112 8.14 2.50 16.95
N GLY A 113 7.61 1.28 16.97
CA GLY A 113 6.66 0.80 17.99
C GLY A 113 5.17 0.91 17.60
N GLU A 114 4.32 0.43 18.51
CA GLU A 114 2.91 0.06 18.24
C GLU A 114 2.00 1.24 17.91
N ILE A 115 2.20 2.41 18.54
CA ILE A 115 1.37 3.60 18.30
C ILE A 115 1.62 4.18 16.89
N PHE A 116 2.89 4.26 16.47
CA PHE A 116 3.24 4.78 15.16
C PHE A 116 2.77 3.84 14.06
N ALA A 117 2.93 2.53 14.24
CA ALA A 117 2.40 1.55 13.32
C ALA A 117 0.88 1.68 13.18
N TRP A 118 0.13 1.82 14.28
CA TRP A 118 -1.32 1.98 14.23
C TRP A 118 -1.75 3.21 13.42
N ILE A 119 -1.08 4.36 13.60
CA ILE A 119 -1.34 5.58 12.84
C ILE A 119 -1.07 5.37 11.33
N ILE A 120 0.08 4.77 10.99
CA ILE A 120 0.44 4.48 9.59
C ILE A 120 -0.53 3.46 8.96
N GLY A 121 -1.03 2.50 9.73
CA GLY A 121 -2.05 1.56 9.26
C GLY A 121 -3.34 2.25 8.84
N TRP A 122 -3.81 3.22 9.64
CA TRP A 122 -4.97 4.04 9.30
C TRP A 122 -4.72 4.96 8.10
N ASP A 123 -3.54 5.56 8.03
CA ASP A 123 -3.12 6.38 6.89
C ASP A 123 -3.15 5.59 5.57
N LEU A 124 -2.59 4.37 5.54
CA LEU A 124 -2.59 3.50 4.36
C LEU A 124 -4.00 3.14 3.88
N ILE A 125 -4.95 2.93 4.79
CA ILE A 125 -6.36 2.68 4.44
C ILE A 125 -6.97 3.92 3.79
N LEU A 126 -6.72 5.10 4.35
CA LEU A 126 -7.23 6.36 3.81
C LEU A 126 -6.61 6.65 2.44
N GLU A 127 -5.33 6.39 2.25
CA GLU A 127 -4.62 6.55 0.97
C GLU A 127 -5.23 5.64 -0.11
N MET A 128 -5.44 4.35 0.18
CA MET A 128 -6.09 3.43 -0.77
C MET A 128 -7.50 3.88 -1.13
N PHE A 129 -8.25 4.45 -0.18
CA PHE A 129 -9.59 4.98 -0.42
C PHE A 129 -9.58 6.25 -1.28
N LEU A 130 -8.64 7.16 -1.02
CA LEU A 130 -8.43 8.37 -1.82
C LEU A 130 -8.01 8.00 -3.24
N GLY A 131 -7.09 7.06 -3.40
CA GLY A 131 -6.67 6.53 -4.70
C GLY A 131 -7.85 5.98 -5.50
N ALA A 132 -8.68 5.12 -4.90
CA ALA A 132 -9.89 4.59 -5.54
C ALA A 132 -10.88 5.70 -5.93
N SER A 133 -11.05 6.70 -5.07
CA SER A 133 -11.95 7.83 -5.31
C SER A 133 -11.49 8.71 -6.49
N VAL A 134 -10.18 8.95 -6.63
CA VAL A 134 -9.61 9.71 -7.75
C VAL A 134 -9.76 8.95 -9.07
N VAL A 135 -9.50 7.64 -9.07
CA VAL A 135 -9.68 6.79 -10.25
C VAL A 135 -11.14 6.75 -10.69
N ALA A 136 -12.07 6.61 -9.74
CA ALA A 136 -13.51 6.61 -10.02
C ALA A 136 -13.97 7.93 -10.66
N GLN A 137 -13.46 9.09 -10.20
CA GLN A 137 -13.75 10.38 -10.81
C GLN A 137 -13.22 10.51 -12.24
N GLY A 138 -12.02 9.95 -12.51
CA GLY A 138 -11.44 9.92 -13.86
C GLY A 138 -12.35 9.16 -14.83
N GLY A 139 -12.77 7.95 -14.45
CA GLY A 139 -13.65 7.11 -15.27
C GLY A 139 -15.08 7.65 -15.42
N ALA A 140 -15.64 8.26 -14.36
CA ALA A 140 -16.98 8.84 -14.43
C ALA A 140 -17.09 9.98 -15.45
N ARG A 141 -16.03 10.81 -15.59
CA ARG A 141 -16.01 11.91 -16.56
C ARG A 141 -16.02 11.43 -18.01
N THR A 142 -15.33 10.33 -18.31
CA THR A 142 -15.32 9.74 -19.66
C THR A 142 -16.68 9.13 -20.02
N SER A 143 -17.36 8.50 -19.06
CA SER A 143 -18.67 7.87 -19.29
C SER A 143 -19.80 8.89 -19.51
N GLY A 144 -19.75 10.04 -18.84
CA GLY A 144 -20.75 11.12 -18.98
C GLY A 144 -20.66 11.91 -20.29
N CYS A 145 -19.55 11.80 -21.03
CA CYS A 145 -19.39 12.40 -22.36
C CYS A 145 -20.02 11.52 -23.45
N SER A 146 -20.03 10.19 -23.25
CA SER A 146 -20.66 9.23 -24.16
C SER A 146 -22.19 9.34 -24.20
N SER A 147 -22.84 9.78 -23.12
CA SER A 147 -24.32 9.92 -23.08
C SER A 147 -24.83 11.24 -23.66
N ARG A 148 -23.97 12.23 -23.89
CA ARG A 148 -24.34 13.56 -24.39
C ARG A 148 -24.14 13.74 -25.91
N THR A 149 -23.63 12.70 -26.59
CA THR A 149 -23.36 12.73 -28.04
C THR A 149 -24.38 11.89 -28.85
N SER A 150 -25.33 11.22 -28.17
CA SER A 150 -26.38 10.41 -28.79
C SER A 150 -27.79 11.05 -28.75
N ALA A 151 -27.87 12.36 -28.46
CA ALA A 151 -29.09 13.17 -28.52
C ALA A 151 -28.83 14.41 -29.35
#